data_AF-A0A820C002-F1
#
_entry.id   AF-A0A820C002-F1
#
_cell.length_a   1.000
_cell.length_b   1.000
_cell.length_c   1.000
_cell.angle_alpha   90.00
_cell.angle_beta   90.00
_cell.angle_gamma   90.00
#
_symmetry.space_group_name_H-M   'P 1'
#
loop_
_entity.id
_entity.type
_entity.pdbx_description
1 polymer ?
#
loop_
_entity_poly.entity_id
_entity_poly.type
_entity_poly.pdbx_seq_one_letter_code
_entity_poly.pdbx_strand_id
1 'polypeptide(L)'
;MLAQIAVEATRVVLILFIILGTIGNVLNLFIFTQPTLLKSPCTLYLLAASIDNILVIYTTLLTRLLANGFSIDITITSNAVCKLRSYVGYVFFAVSPYFFVLACFDRYCSSSPLATYRSWSNKKVAKRLIIGAITLACILYFHMAIFFEIQSGESGLSCNCRPGIYEIFWRIFYLIVMCILPPFFMGLFCILTLMNMRRQSRRIRHSLATGNYHRTQMDRQLLRMLFIQVSTQLLCILPTAIINLLNLFTDIDSDLFNFFSQIFILTLYVSYS
;
A
#
# COMPACT_ATOMS: atom_id res chain seq x y z
N MET A 1 -14.80 4.25 -29.33
CA MET A 1 -15.76 4.81 -28.35
C MET A 1 -15.41 4.41 -26.92
N LEU A 2 -15.31 3.12 -26.58
CA LEU A 2 -14.96 2.66 -25.22
C LEU A 2 -13.61 3.19 -24.71
N ALA A 3 -12.58 3.24 -25.57
CA ALA A 3 -11.27 3.78 -25.20
C ALA A 3 -11.32 5.27 -24.81
N GLN A 4 -12.10 6.09 -25.52
CA GLN A 4 -12.26 7.51 -25.19
C GLN A 4 -13.00 7.70 -23.86
N ILE A 5 -14.05 6.91 -23.63
CA ILE A 5 -14.77 6.89 -22.35
C ILE A 5 -13.82 6.48 -21.21
N ALA A 6 -12.96 5.48 -21.42
CA ALA A 6 -11.98 5.02 -20.44
C ALA A 6 -10.97 6.11 -20.08
N VAL A 7 -10.47 6.87 -21.07
CA VAL A 7 -9.52 7.96 -20.86
C VAL A 7 -10.15 9.08 -20.05
N GLU A 8 -11.36 9.54 -20.42
CA GLU A 8 -12.04 10.61 -19.68
C GLU A 8 -12.43 10.16 -18.26
N ALA A 9 -12.91 8.93 -18.09
CA ALA A 9 -13.18 8.36 -16.78
C ALA A 9 -11.90 8.27 -15.93
N THR A 10 -10.80 7.81 -16.52
CA THR A 10 -9.48 7.75 -15.86
C THR A 10 -9.02 9.13 -15.40
N ARG A 11 -9.17 10.16 -16.25
CA ARG A 11 -8.81 11.53 -15.91
C ARG A 11 -9.60 12.03 -14.71
N VAL A 12 -10.93 11.90 -14.72
CA VAL A 12 -11.81 12.35 -13.62
C VAL A 12 -11.49 11.60 -12.33
N VAL A 13 -11.40 10.27 -12.38
CA VAL A 13 -11.16 9.43 -11.19
C VAL A 13 -9.80 9.72 -10.57
N LEU A 14 -8.73 9.83 -11.39
CA LEU A 14 -7.39 10.13 -10.87
C LEU A 14 -7.30 11.52 -10.26
N ILE A 15 -7.96 12.53 -10.83
CA ILE A 15 -8.03 13.88 -10.24
C ILE A 15 -8.71 13.81 -8.87
N LEU A 16 -9.84 13.09 -8.76
CA LEU A 16 -10.54 12.91 -7.49
C LEU A 16 -9.66 12.22 -6.44
N PHE A 17 -8.93 11.16 -6.82
CA PHE A 17 -8.00 10.48 -5.90
C PHE A 17 -6.84 11.36 -5.47
N ILE A 18 -6.27 12.17 -6.37
CA ILE A 18 -5.22 13.11 -5.99
C ILE A 18 -5.74 14.14 -4.99
N ILE A 19 -6.92 14.73 -5.23
CA ILE A 19 -7.48 15.75 -4.33
C ILE A 19 -7.88 15.13 -2.99
N LEU A 20 -8.74 14.12 -3.00
CA LEU A 20 -9.27 13.50 -1.79
C LEU A 20 -8.16 12.79 -1.00
N GLY A 21 -7.27 12.08 -1.70
CA GLY A 21 -6.14 11.38 -1.10
C GLY A 21 -5.13 12.33 -0.45
N THR A 22 -4.85 13.47 -1.09
CA THR A 22 -3.97 14.48 -0.48
C THR A 22 -4.61 15.05 0.79
N ILE A 23 -5.89 15.45 0.71
CA ILE A 23 -6.61 15.98 1.87
C ILE A 23 -6.65 14.95 3.00
N GLY A 24 -7.05 13.71 2.70
CA GLY A 24 -7.16 12.62 3.67
C GLY A 24 -5.84 12.30 4.36
N ASN A 25 -4.76 12.14 3.59
CA ASN A 25 -3.45 11.84 4.18
C ASN A 25 -2.87 13.03 4.96
N VAL A 26 -3.08 14.28 4.53
CA VAL A 26 -2.68 15.48 5.30
C VAL A 26 -3.45 15.58 6.62
N LEU A 27 -4.76 15.31 6.62
CA LEU A 27 -5.55 15.23 7.85
C LEU A 27 -5.03 14.12 8.77
N ASN A 28 -4.66 12.96 8.23
CA ASN A 28 -4.03 11.89 9.00
C ASN A 28 -2.70 12.33 9.62
N LEU A 29 -1.88 13.12 8.92
CA LEU A 29 -0.66 13.70 9.52
C LEU A 29 -1.01 14.58 10.73
N PHE A 30 -1.98 15.49 10.60
CA PHE A 30 -2.40 16.34 11.72
C PHE A 30 -2.97 15.55 12.90
N ILE A 31 -3.76 14.50 12.63
CA ILE A 31 -4.31 13.63 13.67
C ILE A 31 -3.18 12.83 14.36
N PHE A 32 -2.34 12.13 13.61
CA PHE A 32 -1.31 11.25 14.17
C PHE A 32 -0.14 11.98 14.82
N THR A 33 0.04 13.28 14.55
CA THR A 33 1.00 14.14 15.25
C THR A 33 0.48 14.65 16.60
N GLN A 34 -0.78 14.41 16.95
CA GLN A 34 -1.32 14.80 18.25
C GLN A 34 -0.57 14.08 19.40
N PRO A 35 -0.20 14.81 20.49
CA PRO A 35 0.55 14.23 21.61
C PRO A 35 -0.13 13.03 22.28
N THR A 36 -1.46 12.97 22.24
CA THR A 36 -2.27 11.87 22.79
C THR A 36 -2.04 10.56 22.03
N LEU A 37 -2.06 10.61 20.69
CA LEU A 37 -1.86 9.45 19.82
C LEU A 37 -0.39 9.06 19.72
N LEU A 38 0.53 10.04 19.67
CA LEU A 38 1.97 9.80 19.64
C LEU A 38 2.50 9.03 20.84
N LYS A 39 1.73 8.85 21.93
CA LYS A 39 2.11 7.95 23.03
C LYS A 39 2.23 6.49 22.57
N SER A 40 1.46 6.10 21.56
CA SER A 40 1.42 4.76 20.99
C SER A 40 2.50 4.58 19.91
N PRO A 41 3.38 3.55 19.97
CA PRO A 41 4.34 3.28 18.91
C PRO A 41 3.67 2.96 17.56
N CYS A 42 2.51 2.29 17.58
CA CYS A 42 1.66 2.04 16.41
C CYS A 42 1.44 3.28 15.54
N THR A 43 1.16 4.43 16.17
CA THR A 43 0.90 5.69 15.48
C THR A 43 2.08 6.16 14.63
N LEU A 44 3.32 5.78 14.98
CA LEU A 44 4.49 6.12 14.16
C LEU A 44 4.48 5.39 12.80
N TYR A 45 4.01 4.15 12.75
CA TYR A 45 3.87 3.43 11.48
C TYR A 45 2.74 4.01 10.64
N LEU A 46 1.60 4.37 11.26
CA LEU A 46 0.49 5.01 10.56
C LEU A 46 0.87 6.39 10.02
N LEU A 47 1.64 7.16 10.78
CA LEU A 47 2.20 8.44 10.33
C LEU A 47 3.14 8.23 9.14
N ALA A 48 4.04 7.25 9.21
CA ALA A 48 4.93 6.91 8.10
C ALA A 48 4.16 6.47 6.85
N ALA A 49 3.07 5.69 7.01
CA ALA A 49 2.18 5.31 5.91
C ALA A 49 1.47 6.50 5.28
N SER A 50 1.00 7.47 6.07
CA SER A 50 0.38 8.69 5.52
C SER A 50 1.38 9.55 4.74
N ILE A 51 2.64 9.62 5.18
CA ILE A 51 3.70 10.31 4.42
C ILE A 51 3.97 9.56 3.10
N ASP A 52 4.14 8.24 3.17
CA ASP A 52 4.41 7.41 1.99
C ASP A 52 3.26 7.42 0.98
N ASN A 53 2.00 7.40 1.44
CA ASN A 53 0.82 7.57 0.60
C ASN A 53 0.84 8.90 -0.17
N ILE A 54 1.24 10.00 0.46
CA ILE A 54 1.42 11.29 -0.25
C ILE A 54 2.51 11.17 -1.32
N LEU A 55 3.62 10.49 -1.02
CA LEU A 55 4.66 10.23 -2.03
C LEU A 55 4.08 9.43 -3.19
N VAL A 56 3.34 8.35 -2.94
CA VAL A 56 2.66 7.55 -3.98
C VAL A 56 1.73 8.42 -4.83
N ILE A 57 0.95 9.32 -4.23
CA ILE A 57 0.07 10.26 -4.96
C ILE A 57 0.88 11.08 -5.97
N TYR A 58 1.99 11.68 -5.56
CA TYR A 58 2.74 12.59 -6.43
C TYR A 58 3.74 11.92 -7.36
N THR A 59 4.32 10.76 -6.99
CA THR A 59 5.28 10.06 -7.85
C THR A 59 4.62 9.11 -8.83
N THR A 60 3.44 8.59 -8.50
CA THR A 60 2.80 7.50 -9.25
C THR A 60 1.44 7.88 -9.81
N LEU A 61 0.51 8.42 -9.00
CA LEU A 61 -0.81 8.81 -9.52
C LEU A 61 -0.70 10.01 -10.45
N LEU A 62 0.02 11.07 -10.03
CA LEU A 62 0.19 12.27 -10.83
C LEU A 62 0.89 11.96 -12.16
N THR A 63 1.96 11.18 -12.14
CA THR A 63 2.68 10.80 -13.37
C THR A 63 1.79 9.96 -14.29
N ARG A 64 0.91 9.12 -13.74
CA ARG A 64 -0.07 8.36 -14.52
C ARG A 64 -1.22 9.22 -15.06
N LEU A 65 -1.68 10.22 -14.30
CA LEU A 65 -2.67 11.19 -14.77
C LEU A 65 -2.11 11.98 -15.96
N LEU A 66 -0.85 12.42 -15.87
CA LEU A 66 -0.19 13.12 -16.97
C LEU A 66 -0.06 12.22 -18.20
N ALA A 67 0.42 10.98 -18.03
CA ALA A 67 0.60 10.05 -19.13
C ALA A 67 -0.73 9.63 -19.78
N ASN A 68 -1.67 9.09 -19.01
CA ASN A 68 -2.90 8.49 -19.55
C ASN A 68 -4.02 9.52 -19.76
N GLY A 69 -4.04 10.58 -18.93
CA GLY A 69 -5.09 11.59 -18.97
C GLY A 69 -4.73 12.79 -19.85
N PHE A 70 -3.47 13.13 -20.02
CA PHE A 70 -3.05 14.31 -20.80
C PHE A 70 -2.05 13.98 -21.92
N SER A 71 -1.71 12.70 -22.12
CA SER A 71 -0.73 12.25 -23.11
C SER A 71 0.68 12.85 -22.89
N ILE A 72 1.01 13.19 -21.64
CA ILE A 72 2.32 13.72 -21.22
C ILE A 72 3.02 12.62 -20.41
N ASP A 73 3.73 11.74 -21.10
CA ASP A 73 4.49 10.66 -20.46
C ASP A 73 5.97 11.04 -20.30
N ILE A 74 6.38 11.31 -19.07
CA ILE A 74 7.79 11.60 -18.73
C ILE A 74 8.68 10.35 -18.77
N THR A 75 8.09 9.15 -18.70
CA THR A 75 8.83 7.90 -18.61
C THR A 75 9.47 7.50 -19.94
N ILE A 76 8.92 7.99 -21.05
CA ILE A 76 9.45 7.72 -22.40
C ILE A 76 10.54 8.72 -22.83
N THR A 77 10.82 9.76 -22.05
CA THR A 77 11.83 10.78 -22.39
C THR A 77 13.26 10.23 -22.39
N SER A 78 13.57 9.33 -21.46
CA SER A 78 14.88 8.66 -21.42
C SER A 78 14.82 7.36 -20.62
N ASN A 79 15.72 6.42 -20.94
CA ASN A 79 15.79 5.14 -20.23
C ASN A 79 16.11 5.33 -18.73
N ALA A 80 16.88 6.37 -18.38
CA ALA A 80 17.18 6.72 -17.00
C ALA A 80 15.92 7.13 -16.23
N VAL A 81 15.05 7.96 -16.82
CA VAL A 81 13.79 8.38 -16.20
C VAL A 81 12.81 7.22 -16.09
N CYS A 82 12.68 6.38 -17.12
CA CYS A 82 11.88 5.15 -17.09
C CYS A 82 12.25 4.26 -15.89
N LYS A 83 13.54 3.96 -15.75
CA LYS A 83 14.10 3.12 -14.68
C LYS A 83 13.90 3.73 -13.30
N LEU A 84 14.29 5.00 -13.14
CA LEU A 84 14.22 5.70 -11.86
C LEU A 84 12.77 5.85 -11.39
N ARG A 85 11.87 6.28 -12.28
CA ARG A 85 10.45 6.43 -11.93
C ARG A 85 9.87 5.10 -11.53
N SER A 86 10.10 4.04 -12.31
CA SER A 86 9.55 2.71 -12.02
C SER A 86 10.05 2.21 -10.67
N TYR A 87 11.37 2.24 -10.45
CA TYR A 87 11.98 1.86 -9.18
C TYR A 87 11.38 2.63 -7.98
N VAL A 88 11.40 3.96 -8.02
CA VAL A 88 10.89 4.80 -6.92
C VAL A 88 9.40 4.57 -6.69
N GLY A 89 8.61 4.50 -7.76
CA GLY A 89 7.16 4.26 -7.68
C GLY A 89 6.82 2.92 -7.03
N TYR A 90 7.51 1.84 -7.39
CA TYR A 90 7.29 0.54 -6.77
C TYR A 90 7.78 0.45 -5.33
N VAL A 91 8.88 1.15 -4.97
CA VAL A 91 9.32 1.25 -3.57
C VAL A 91 8.23 1.91 -2.72
N PHE A 92 7.71 3.07 -3.13
CA PHE A 92 6.65 3.75 -2.37
C PHE A 92 5.33 2.97 -2.37
N PHE A 93 4.97 2.31 -3.47
CA PHE A 93 3.82 1.41 -3.42
C PHE A 93 4.00 0.28 -2.39
N ALA A 94 5.21 -0.27 -2.26
CA ALA A 94 5.43 -1.39 -1.36
C ALA A 94 5.39 -0.97 0.11
N VAL A 95 5.99 0.16 0.45
CA VAL A 95 6.31 0.50 1.84
C VAL A 95 5.05 0.69 2.71
N SER A 96 4.04 1.42 2.24
CA SER A 96 2.82 1.71 3.01
C SER A 96 2.08 0.45 3.51
N PRO A 97 1.75 -0.56 2.67
CA PRO A 97 1.24 -1.86 3.13
C PRO A 97 2.04 -2.51 4.26
N TYR A 98 3.37 -2.49 4.18
CA TYR A 98 4.23 -3.08 5.21
C TYR A 98 4.28 -2.24 6.49
N PHE A 99 4.06 -0.93 6.42
CA PHE A 99 3.83 -0.13 7.63
C PHE A 99 2.53 -0.52 8.33
N PHE A 100 1.46 -0.84 7.60
CA PHE A 100 0.25 -1.39 8.22
C PHE A 100 0.49 -2.78 8.85
N VAL A 101 1.28 -3.64 8.20
CA VAL A 101 1.73 -4.92 8.80
C VAL A 101 2.47 -4.67 10.12
N LEU A 102 3.41 -3.73 10.14
CA LEU A 102 4.17 -3.37 11.35
C LEU A 102 3.29 -2.75 12.43
N ALA A 103 2.27 -1.96 12.06
CA ALA A 103 1.27 -1.44 12.99
C ALA A 103 0.46 -2.58 13.63
N CYS A 104 0.01 -3.56 12.84
CA CYS A 104 -0.67 -4.76 13.35
C CYS A 104 0.25 -5.58 14.28
N PHE A 105 1.52 -5.75 13.90
CA PHE A 105 2.52 -6.42 14.73
C PHE A 105 2.73 -5.70 16.07
N ASP A 106 2.84 -4.37 16.06
CA ASP A 106 2.97 -3.58 17.29
C ASP A 106 1.76 -3.72 18.21
N ARG A 107 0.54 -3.73 17.65
CA ARG A 107 -0.69 -3.99 18.41
C ARG A 107 -0.72 -5.42 18.98
N TYR A 108 -0.26 -6.41 18.23
CA TYR A 108 -0.10 -7.77 18.73
C TYR A 108 0.88 -7.80 19.92
N CYS A 109 2.07 -7.22 19.77
CA CYS A 109 3.07 -7.12 20.82
C CYS A 109 2.54 -6.40 22.07
N SER A 110 1.88 -5.26 21.90
CA SER A 110 1.28 -4.48 23.01
C SER A 110 0.17 -5.24 23.73
N SER A 111 -0.63 -6.04 23.02
CA SER A 111 -1.72 -6.83 23.62
C SER A 111 -1.25 -8.12 24.30
N SER A 112 -0.02 -8.55 24.03
CA SER A 112 0.50 -9.82 24.55
C SER A 112 0.62 -9.83 26.08
N PRO A 113 0.29 -10.94 26.76
CA PRO A 113 0.46 -11.04 28.22
C PRO A 113 1.94 -11.10 28.63
N LEU A 114 2.83 -11.57 27.75
CA LEU A 114 4.25 -11.77 28.06
C LEU A 114 5.00 -10.43 27.97
N ALA A 115 5.80 -10.13 29.00
CA ALA A 115 6.59 -8.89 29.06
C ALA A 115 7.59 -8.78 27.90
N THR A 116 8.18 -9.90 27.48
CA THR A 116 9.10 -9.96 26.34
C THR A 116 8.45 -9.43 25.06
N TYR A 117 7.26 -9.90 24.70
CA TYR A 117 6.56 -9.40 23.51
C TYR A 117 6.12 -7.94 23.66
N ARG A 118 5.68 -7.51 24.85
CA ARG A 118 5.32 -6.10 25.09
C ARG A 118 6.51 -5.15 24.92
N SER A 119 7.73 -5.60 25.23
CA SER A 119 8.94 -4.78 25.08
C SER A 119 9.24 -4.37 23.63
N TRP A 120 8.75 -5.14 22.65
CA TRP A 120 8.84 -4.81 21.23
C TRP A 120 7.94 -3.63 20.84
N SER A 121 6.85 -3.39 21.59
CA SER A 121 6.01 -2.22 21.38
C SER A 121 6.64 -0.99 22.04
N ASN A 122 7.67 -0.46 21.38
CA ASN A 122 8.43 0.70 21.83
C ASN A 122 8.73 1.62 20.64
N LYS A 123 8.67 2.94 20.86
CA LYS A 123 8.99 3.96 19.84
C LYS A 123 10.39 3.79 19.24
N LYS A 124 11.39 3.39 20.02
CA LYS A 124 12.76 3.16 19.52
C LYS A 124 12.78 1.98 18.54
N VAL A 125 12.06 0.91 18.86
CA VAL A 125 11.91 -0.26 17.99
C VAL A 125 11.12 0.12 16.74
N ALA A 126 10.03 0.87 16.89
CA ALA A 126 9.22 1.33 15.76
C ALA A 126 10.01 2.15 14.75
N LYS A 127 10.81 3.12 15.19
CA LYS A 127 11.69 3.89 14.30
C LYS A 127 12.68 3.00 13.55
N ARG A 128 13.29 2.01 14.23
CA ARG A 128 14.22 1.06 13.60
C ARG A 128 13.51 0.18 12.57
N LEU A 129 12.31 -0.30 12.88
CA LEU A 129 11.51 -1.12 11.96
C LEU A 129 11.02 -0.34 10.74
N ILE A 130 10.66 0.94 10.90
CA ILE A 130 10.31 1.82 9.78
C ILE A 130 11.52 1.97 8.83
N ILE A 131 12.69 2.33 9.37
CA ILE A 131 13.92 2.48 8.56
C ILE A 131 14.30 1.14 7.91
N GLY A 132 14.19 0.05 8.65
CA GLY A 132 14.44 -1.30 8.13
C GLY A 132 13.51 -1.69 6.99
N ALA A 133 12.21 -1.37 7.11
CA ALA A 133 11.22 -1.66 6.06
C ALA A 133 11.48 -0.85 4.78
N ILE A 134 11.80 0.44 4.90
CA ILE A 134 12.17 1.28 3.75
C ILE A 134 13.43 0.72 3.09
N THR A 135 14.46 0.39 3.88
CA THR A 135 15.73 -0.13 3.37
C THR A 135 15.53 -1.47 2.67
N LEU A 136 14.74 -2.37 3.27
CA LEU A 136 14.38 -3.65 2.68
C LEU A 136 13.62 -3.46 1.37
N ALA A 137 12.65 -2.54 1.30
CA ALA A 137 11.94 -2.23 0.08
C ALA A 137 12.89 -1.71 -1.02
N CYS A 138 13.80 -0.78 -0.70
CA CYS A 138 14.81 -0.31 -1.66
C CYS A 138 15.65 -1.47 -2.23
N ILE A 139 16.09 -2.41 -1.38
CA ILE A 139 16.88 -3.57 -1.82
C ILE A 139 16.04 -4.53 -2.67
N LEU A 140 14.84 -4.89 -2.19
CA LEU A 140 13.97 -5.84 -2.88
C LEU A 140 13.57 -5.36 -4.28
N TYR A 141 13.32 -4.06 -4.44
CA TYR A 141 12.86 -3.48 -5.71
C TYR A 141 14.00 -2.99 -6.61
N PHE A 142 15.26 -3.12 -6.18
CA PHE A 142 16.42 -2.64 -6.93
C PHE A 142 16.53 -3.25 -8.34
N HIS A 143 16.07 -4.51 -8.52
CA HIS A 143 16.03 -5.15 -9.84
C HIS A 143 15.25 -4.33 -10.87
N MET A 144 14.25 -3.54 -10.46
CA MET A 144 13.46 -2.72 -11.37
C MET A 144 14.25 -1.56 -11.97
N ALA A 145 15.23 -1.02 -11.23
CA ALA A 145 16.13 0.01 -11.75
C ALA A 145 17.03 -0.51 -12.88
N ILE A 146 17.20 -1.83 -12.99
CA ILE A 146 18.07 -2.47 -14.00
C ILE A 146 17.25 -2.92 -15.21
N PHE A 147 16.15 -3.64 -14.96
CA PHE A 147 15.42 -4.40 -15.98
C PHE A 147 14.16 -3.71 -16.55
N PHE A 148 13.87 -2.48 -16.14
CA PHE A 148 12.89 -1.65 -16.86
C PHE A 148 13.57 -0.95 -18.03
N GLU A 149 12.91 -0.92 -19.17
CA GLU A 149 13.42 -0.24 -20.35
C GLU A 149 12.30 0.34 -21.21
N ILE A 150 12.65 1.36 -22.00
CA ILE A 150 11.73 1.90 -23.00
C ILE A 150 11.66 0.91 -24.16
N GLN A 151 10.44 0.51 -24.50
CA GLN A 151 10.15 -0.45 -25.57
C GLN A 151 9.21 0.19 -26.58
N SER A 152 9.43 -0.09 -27.86
CA SER A 152 8.53 0.27 -28.95
C SER A 152 7.54 -0.86 -29.19
N GLY A 153 6.26 -0.63 -28.88
CA GLY A 153 5.16 -1.55 -29.18
C GLY A 153 4.24 -0.98 -30.27
N GLU A 154 3.19 -1.73 -30.60
CA GLU A 154 2.18 -1.32 -31.60
C GLU A 154 1.45 -0.02 -31.23
N SER A 155 1.33 0.26 -29.93
CA SER A 155 0.71 1.47 -29.36
C SER A 155 1.69 2.62 -29.13
N GLY A 156 2.96 2.47 -29.54
CA GLY A 156 4.00 3.49 -29.41
C GLY A 156 5.08 3.14 -28.37
N LEU A 157 5.79 4.17 -27.91
CA LEU A 157 6.83 4.03 -26.89
C LEU A 157 6.20 3.87 -25.51
N SER A 158 6.67 2.90 -24.74
CA SER A 158 6.21 2.68 -23.36
C SER A 158 7.36 2.20 -22.47
N CYS A 159 7.33 2.59 -21.19
CA CYS A 159 8.30 2.14 -20.19
C CYS A 159 7.78 0.88 -19.49
N ASN A 160 8.36 -0.28 -19.79
CA ASN A 160 7.90 -1.58 -19.29
C ASN A 160 9.07 -2.46 -18.82
N CYS A 161 8.74 -3.52 -18.07
CA CYS A 161 9.72 -4.55 -17.72
C CYS A 161 10.22 -5.27 -18.98
N ARG A 162 11.51 -5.62 -19.01
CA ARG A 162 12.10 -6.40 -20.11
C ARG A 162 11.29 -7.69 -20.36
N PRO A 163 10.92 -7.98 -21.63
CA PRO A 163 10.14 -9.17 -21.96
C PRO A 163 10.91 -10.46 -21.71
N GLY A 164 10.17 -11.57 -21.58
CA GLY A 164 10.71 -12.91 -21.35
C GLY A 164 10.69 -13.31 -19.88
N ILE A 165 11.76 -13.96 -19.41
CA ILE A 165 11.81 -14.57 -18.05
C ILE A 165 11.62 -13.53 -16.94
N TYR A 166 12.14 -12.32 -17.13
CA TYR A 166 12.03 -11.26 -16.14
C TYR A 166 10.59 -10.77 -15.95
N GLU A 167 9.79 -10.72 -17.02
CA GLU A 167 8.37 -10.34 -16.93
C GLU A 167 7.59 -11.35 -16.06
N ILE A 168 7.81 -12.65 -16.25
CA ILE A 168 7.19 -13.71 -15.44
C ILE A 168 7.59 -13.52 -13.97
N PHE A 169 8.89 -13.35 -13.71
CA PHE A 169 9.40 -13.09 -12.38
C PHE A 169 8.73 -11.85 -11.75
N TRP A 170 8.67 -10.75 -12.49
CA TRP A 170 8.10 -9.48 -12.02
C TRP A 170 6.61 -9.62 -11.65
N ARG A 171 5.80 -10.29 -12.49
CA ARG A 171 4.36 -10.51 -12.24
C ARG A 171 4.13 -11.40 -11.01
N ILE A 172 4.88 -12.50 -10.87
CA ILE A 172 4.79 -13.39 -9.70
C ILE A 172 5.28 -12.68 -8.43
N PHE A 173 6.40 -11.96 -8.52
CA PHE A 173 6.93 -11.17 -7.42
C PHE A 173 5.90 -10.12 -6.95
N TYR A 174 5.30 -9.40 -7.88
CA TYR A 174 4.24 -8.44 -7.58
C TYR A 174 3.03 -9.09 -6.89
N LEU A 175 2.53 -10.22 -7.39
CA LEU A 175 1.43 -10.96 -6.77
C LEU A 175 1.76 -11.34 -5.31
N ILE A 176 2.92 -11.97 -5.09
CA ILE A 176 3.27 -12.48 -3.76
C ILE A 176 3.54 -11.32 -2.80
N VAL A 177 4.42 -10.40 -3.18
CA VAL A 177 4.94 -9.36 -2.29
C VAL A 177 3.93 -8.23 -2.05
N MET A 178 3.09 -7.90 -3.03
CA MET A 178 2.14 -6.79 -2.89
C MET A 178 0.72 -7.25 -2.54
N CYS A 179 0.26 -8.36 -3.13
CA CYS A 179 -1.12 -8.80 -3.00
C CYS A 179 -1.33 -9.82 -1.87
N ILE A 180 -0.40 -10.76 -1.66
CA ILE A 180 -0.62 -11.88 -0.74
C ILE A 180 -0.01 -11.60 0.64
N LEU A 181 1.29 -11.25 0.69
CA LEU A 181 2.02 -11.15 1.96
C LEU A 181 1.45 -10.08 2.91
N PRO A 182 1.14 -8.83 2.48
CA PRO A 182 0.66 -7.82 3.43
C PRO A 182 -0.70 -8.20 4.04
N PRO A 183 -1.75 -8.57 3.28
CA PRO A 183 -3.02 -9.02 3.86
C PRO A 183 -2.88 -10.26 4.74
N PHE A 184 -2.03 -11.23 4.37
CA PHE A 184 -1.78 -12.42 5.17
C PHE A 184 -1.21 -12.06 6.55
N PHE A 185 -0.13 -11.27 6.61
CA PHE A 185 0.49 -10.88 7.87
C PHE A 185 -0.39 -9.94 8.70
N MET A 186 -1.07 -8.99 8.06
CA MET A 186 -2.01 -8.13 8.75
C MET A 186 -3.17 -8.94 9.37
N GLY A 187 -3.76 -9.86 8.61
CA GLY A 187 -4.81 -10.76 9.09
C GLY A 187 -4.35 -11.62 10.27
N LEU A 188 -3.16 -12.23 10.15
CA LEU A 188 -2.53 -13.02 11.20
C LEU A 188 -2.39 -12.19 12.50
N PHE A 189 -1.74 -11.02 12.44
CA PHE A 189 -1.52 -10.20 13.62
C PHE A 189 -2.81 -9.61 14.20
N CYS A 190 -3.79 -9.27 13.37
CA CYS A 190 -5.12 -8.84 13.82
C CYS A 190 -5.83 -9.96 14.60
N ILE A 191 -5.86 -11.18 14.07
CA ILE A 191 -6.47 -12.34 14.75
C ILE A 191 -5.77 -12.59 16.10
N LEU A 192 -4.43 -12.61 16.12
CA LEU A 192 -3.66 -12.80 17.35
C LEU A 192 -3.93 -11.70 18.39
N THR A 193 -4.04 -10.44 17.94
CA THR A 193 -4.39 -9.31 18.82
C THR A 193 -5.78 -9.49 19.43
N LEU A 194 -6.78 -9.87 18.63
CA LEU A 194 -8.13 -10.14 19.12
C LEU A 194 -8.18 -11.29 20.11
N MET A 195 -7.41 -12.36 19.88
CA MET A 195 -7.29 -13.48 20.83
C MET A 195 -6.71 -13.02 22.17
N ASN A 196 -5.65 -12.22 22.15
CA ASN A 196 -5.04 -11.67 23.36
C ASN A 196 -6.00 -10.76 24.13
N MET A 197 -6.69 -9.85 23.43
CA MET A 197 -7.68 -8.96 24.04
C MET A 197 -8.84 -9.75 24.66
N ARG A 198 -9.39 -10.74 23.97
CA ARG A 198 -10.47 -11.60 24.50
C ARG A 198 -10.01 -12.37 25.75
N ARG A 199 -8.78 -12.88 25.77
CA ARG A 199 -8.19 -13.56 26.94
C ARG A 199 -8.03 -12.60 28.13
N GLN A 200 -7.57 -11.37 27.89
CA GLN A 200 -7.44 -10.36 28.94
C GLN A 200 -8.80 -9.88 29.47
N SER A 201 -9.78 -9.63 28.61
CA SER A 201 -11.13 -9.24 29.03
C SER A 201 -11.83 -10.31 29.87
N ARG A 202 -11.55 -11.60 29.61
CA ARG A 202 -12.05 -12.71 30.43
C ARG A 202 -11.39 -12.79 31.81
N ARG A 203 -10.12 -12.38 31.93
CA ARG A 203 -9.36 -12.36 33.20
C ARG A 203 -9.61 -11.10 34.04
N ILE A 204 -9.93 -9.98 33.41
CA ILE A 204 -10.00 -8.64 34.03
C ILE A 204 -11.44 -8.10 33.94
N ARG A 205 -12.43 -8.90 34.34
CA ARG A 205 -13.81 -8.42 34.52
C ARG A 205 -13.95 -7.52 35.78
N HIS A 206 -12.90 -7.41 36.60
CA HIS A 206 -12.93 -6.72 37.89
C HIS A 206 -12.09 -5.42 38.02
N SER A 207 -11.24 -5.01 37.06
CA SER A 207 -10.35 -3.83 37.23
C SER A 207 -10.55 -2.66 36.24
N LEU A 208 -11.64 -2.65 35.47
CA LEU A 208 -11.86 -1.70 34.37
C LEU A 208 -12.47 -0.34 34.77
N ALA A 209 -12.60 -0.03 36.05
CA ALA A 209 -13.49 1.05 36.48
C ALA A 209 -13.01 2.50 36.22
N THR A 210 -11.72 2.82 36.11
CA THR A 210 -11.36 4.27 36.23
C THR A 210 -10.20 4.83 35.39
N GLY A 211 -9.54 4.07 34.50
CA GLY A 211 -8.44 4.67 33.68
C GLY A 211 -8.12 4.04 32.33
N ASN A 212 -8.44 2.77 32.11
CA ASN A 212 -8.10 2.05 30.87
C ASN A 212 -9.18 2.11 29.78
N TYR A 213 -10.36 2.68 30.05
CA TYR A 213 -11.47 2.71 29.09
C TYR A 213 -11.12 3.51 27.82
N HIS A 214 -10.60 4.73 27.97
CA HIS A 214 -10.17 5.57 26.85
C HIS A 214 -9.07 4.93 26.00
N ARG A 215 -8.07 4.31 26.66
CA ARG A 215 -6.99 3.60 25.97
C ARG A 215 -7.50 2.39 25.18
N THR A 216 -8.42 1.63 25.77
CA THR A 216 -9.04 0.47 25.13
C THR A 216 -9.94 0.87 23.95
N GLN A 217 -10.64 2.01 24.03
CA GLN A 217 -11.42 2.54 22.89
C GLN A 217 -10.52 2.98 21.75
N MET A 218 -9.44 3.70 22.04
CA MET A 218 -8.45 4.11 21.04
C MET A 218 -7.81 2.90 20.35
N ASP A 219 -7.45 1.86 21.11
CA ASP A 219 -6.92 0.61 20.55
C ASP A 219 -7.93 -0.11 19.64
N ARG A 220 -9.22 -0.11 19.98
CA ARG A 220 -10.28 -0.65 19.10
C ARG A 220 -10.47 0.17 17.83
N GLN A 221 -10.40 1.49 17.92
CA GLN A 221 -10.50 2.36 16.74
C GLN A 221 -9.33 2.12 15.79
N LEU A 222 -8.10 2.01 16.31
CA LEU A 222 -6.92 1.68 15.51
C LEU A 222 -7.03 0.30 14.87
N LEU A 223 -7.50 -0.72 15.61
CA LEU A 223 -7.74 -2.05 15.04
C LEU A 223 -8.82 -2.05 13.96
N ARG A 224 -9.90 -1.26 14.15
CA ARG A 224 -10.95 -1.10 13.13
C ARG A 224 -10.39 -0.45 11.86
N MET A 225 -9.57 0.59 12.01
CA MET A 225 -8.87 1.24 10.89
C MET A 225 -8.00 0.23 10.13
N LEU A 226 -7.18 -0.55 10.85
CA LEU A 226 -6.31 -1.57 10.24
C LEU A 226 -7.12 -2.65 9.51
N PHE A 227 -8.24 -3.09 10.07
CA PHE A 227 -9.11 -4.07 9.41
C PHE A 227 -9.77 -3.54 8.14
N ILE A 228 -10.19 -2.28 8.14
CA ILE A 228 -10.69 -1.60 6.94
C ILE A 228 -9.57 -1.56 5.89
N GLN A 229 -8.35 -1.19 6.27
CA GLN A 229 -7.21 -1.13 5.36
C GLN A 229 -6.92 -2.49 4.71
N VAL A 230 -6.92 -3.58 5.49
CA VAL A 230 -6.74 -4.95 4.96
C VAL A 230 -7.82 -5.28 3.93
N SER A 231 -9.08 -4.95 4.25
CA SER A 231 -10.22 -5.25 3.39
C SER A 231 -10.14 -4.46 2.08
N THR A 232 -9.86 -3.16 2.16
CA THR A 232 -9.64 -2.31 0.98
C THR A 232 -8.49 -2.85 0.14
N GLN A 233 -7.36 -3.21 0.76
CA GLN A 233 -6.20 -3.72 0.04
C GLN A 233 -6.51 -5.02 -0.70
N LEU A 234 -7.22 -5.96 -0.07
CA LEU A 234 -7.58 -7.23 -0.71
C LEU A 234 -8.57 -7.01 -1.86
N LEU A 235 -9.64 -6.24 -1.63
CA LEU A 235 -10.69 -6.01 -2.63
C LEU A 235 -10.20 -5.20 -3.83
N CYS A 236 -9.30 -4.25 -3.60
CA CYS A 236 -8.86 -3.30 -4.62
C CYS A 236 -7.61 -3.75 -5.40
N ILE A 237 -6.72 -4.56 -4.81
CA ILE A 237 -5.47 -5.00 -5.47
C ILE A 237 -5.62 -6.37 -6.13
N LEU A 238 -6.44 -7.27 -5.56
CA LEU A 238 -6.60 -8.62 -6.07
C LEU A 238 -7.09 -8.67 -7.54
N PRO A 239 -8.10 -7.89 -7.97
CA PRO A 239 -8.53 -7.90 -9.36
C PRO A 239 -7.41 -7.51 -10.32
N THR A 240 -6.63 -6.47 -9.98
CA THR A 240 -5.48 -6.02 -10.77
C THR A 240 -4.40 -7.09 -10.86
N ALA A 241 -4.13 -7.79 -9.76
CA ALA A 241 -3.13 -8.86 -9.73
C ALA A 241 -3.57 -10.06 -10.59
N ILE A 242 -4.85 -10.43 -10.54
CA ILE A 242 -5.42 -11.51 -11.37
C ILE A 242 -5.32 -11.14 -12.85
N ILE A 243 -5.74 -9.94 -13.25
CA ILE A 243 -5.66 -9.50 -14.66
C ILE A 243 -4.21 -9.49 -15.16
N ASN A 244 -3.28 -9.03 -14.33
CA ASN A 244 -1.86 -9.08 -14.68
C ASN A 244 -1.33 -10.51 -14.87
N LEU A 245 -1.86 -11.51 -14.16
CA LEU A 245 -1.50 -12.91 -14.38
C LEU A 245 -2.19 -13.48 -15.62
N LEU A 246 -3.46 -13.16 -15.85
CA LEU A 246 -4.19 -13.64 -17.03
C LEU A 246 -3.51 -13.17 -18.32
N ASN A 247 -3.03 -11.93 -18.36
CA ASN A 247 -2.26 -11.39 -19.49
C ASN A 247 -0.96 -12.15 -19.79
N LEU A 248 -0.48 -13.00 -18.89
CA LEU A 248 0.68 -13.85 -19.16
C LEU A 248 0.31 -15.11 -19.99
N PHE A 249 -0.92 -15.60 -19.82
CA PHE A 249 -1.35 -16.88 -20.39
C PHE A 249 -2.30 -16.73 -21.56
N THR A 250 -2.92 -15.55 -21.70
CA THR A 250 -3.95 -15.30 -22.70
C THR A 250 -3.76 -13.93 -23.33
N ASP A 251 -3.54 -13.89 -24.64
CA ASP A 251 -3.64 -12.67 -25.45
C ASP A 251 -5.13 -12.37 -25.72
N ILE A 252 -5.83 -11.86 -24.69
CA ILE A 252 -7.22 -11.41 -24.83
C ILE A 252 -7.19 -9.97 -25.34
N ASP A 253 -7.09 -9.82 -26.65
CA ASP A 253 -7.07 -8.50 -27.27
C ASP A 253 -8.48 -8.03 -27.63
N SER A 254 -9.30 -7.84 -26.59
CA SER A 254 -10.65 -7.29 -26.72
C SER A 254 -10.74 -5.91 -26.10
N ASP A 255 -11.38 -4.97 -26.79
CA ASP A 255 -11.64 -3.60 -26.30
C ASP A 255 -12.31 -3.59 -24.92
N LEU A 256 -13.18 -4.57 -24.67
CA LEU A 256 -13.88 -4.74 -23.40
C LEU A 256 -12.91 -5.15 -22.28
N PHE A 257 -12.00 -6.09 -22.55
CA PHE A 257 -10.99 -6.52 -21.59
C PHE A 257 -10.00 -5.39 -21.27
N ASN A 258 -9.53 -4.66 -22.29
CA ASN A 258 -8.67 -3.49 -22.12
C ASN A 258 -9.35 -2.38 -21.30
N PHE A 259 -10.65 -2.15 -21.53
CA PHE A 259 -11.45 -1.23 -20.72
C PHE A 259 -11.49 -1.65 -19.24
N PHE A 260 -11.83 -2.92 -18.95
CA PHE A 260 -11.87 -3.41 -17.57
C PHE A 260 -10.50 -3.38 -16.90
N SER A 261 -9.44 -3.78 -17.61
CA SER A 261 -8.07 -3.72 -17.13
C SER A 261 -7.69 -2.30 -16.68
N GLN A 262 -8.00 -1.28 -17.49
CA GLN A 262 -7.74 0.12 -17.11
C GLN A 262 -8.50 0.53 -15.85
N ILE A 263 -9.80 0.19 -15.74
CA ILE A 263 -10.62 0.51 -14.57
C ILE A 263 -10.11 -0.20 -13.31
N PHE A 264 -9.77 -1.49 -13.39
CA PHE A 264 -9.26 -2.26 -12.25
C PHE A 264 -7.86 -1.83 -11.82
N ILE A 265 -7.06 -1.19 -12.67
CA ILE A 265 -5.83 -0.59 -12.18
C ILE A 265 -6.12 0.66 -11.34
N LEU A 266 -7.23 1.37 -11.58
CA LEU A 266 -7.60 2.53 -10.77
C LEU A 266 -7.94 2.15 -9.32
N THR A 267 -8.53 0.97 -9.10
CA THR A 267 -8.89 0.52 -7.76
C THR A 267 -7.66 0.40 -6.85
N LEU A 268 -6.49 0.07 -7.39
CA LEU A 268 -5.24 0.01 -6.63
C LEU A 268 -4.97 1.30 -5.84
N TYR A 269 -5.28 2.46 -6.42
CA TYR A 269 -5.01 3.76 -5.83
C TYR A 269 -5.95 4.13 -4.67
N VAL A 270 -7.08 3.43 -4.54
CA VAL A 270 -8.01 3.58 -3.40
C VAL A 270 -7.33 3.23 -2.07
N SER A 271 -6.33 2.34 -2.09
CA SER A 271 -5.62 1.97 -0.85
C SER A 271 -4.67 3.05 -0.33
N TYR A 272 -4.34 4.04 -1.17
CA TYR A 272 -3.37 5.12 -0.88
C TYR A 272 -4.03 6.49 -0.79
N SER A 273 -5.31 6.62 -1.18
CA SER A 273 -6.10 7.85 -1.15
C SER A 273 -7.09 7.81 0.00
#